data_AF-I1ZLU5-F1
#
_entry.id   AF-I1ZLU5-F1
#
_cell.length_a   1.000
_cell.length_b   1.000
_cell.length_c   1.000
_cell.angle_alpha   90.00
_cell.angle_beta   90.00
_cell.angle_gamma   90.00
#
_symmetry.space_group_name_H-M   'P 1'
#
loop_
_entity.id
_entity.type
_entity.pdbx_description
1 polymer ?
#
loop_
_entity_poly.entity_id
_entity_poly.type
_entity_poly.pdbx_seq_one_letter_code
_entity_poly.pdbx_strand_id
1 'polypeptide(L)'
;MRSDMIKMGIDRAPARGLLYATGQVKSAKDMQKPFIAICNSYIDIVPGHVHLRELADVAKEAIREAGGIPFEFNTIGVDDGIAMGHIGMRYSLPSRELIADAAETVINAHWFDGVFYIPNCDKITPGMILAAMRTNVPAVFCSGGPMKGGVDMTGHQATLSSLFEAVGTYQAGDMSMDELDFLEKNACPTCGSCSGMFTANSMNCLMEVLGLALPGNGTILAVSDERRELVRQAAKQLVENIKKDIRPRDIVTKEAIDDAFALDMAMGGSTNTVLHTLAIAREAGIDYDLKDINEIAKKTPYLSKIAPSSVYTMHDVHEAGGVPAIINQLIKKGAIKGDRITVTGKTLKENVAGAEIKNEEIIHPIEHPISPVGGLSILYGNIAQDGAVIKVGGVDPSVTTFRGKAICCDSQDQALELIDNGTVKKGHVVVIRYEGPQGGPGMPEMLAPTSKIVGRGLGKDVALITDGRFSGATRGIAIGHVSPEAAEGGNIALIEDGDEIVIDLPNRTLDLLVDDATLAERRKHLKPFKSKISSGWLRRYTAFAKSANVGGTLMSDEEFEERKAERQAQEK
;
A
#
# COMPACT_ATOMS: atom_id res chain seq x y z
N MET A 1 -10.38 -32.32 -3.97
CA MET A 1 -9.95 -31.23 -3.06
C MET A 1 -8.43 -31.19 -3.04
N ARG A 2 -7.79 -30.03 -2.85
CA ARG A 2 -6.34 -29.93 -2.66
C ARG A 2 -5.89 -30.72 -1.43
N SER A 3 -6.65 -30.63 -0.34
CA SER A 3 -6.31 -31.30 0.92
C SER A 3 -6.39 -32.82 0.87
N ASP A 4 -6.97 -33.41 -0.18
CA ASP A 4 -6.95 -34.86 -0.41
C ASP A 4 -5.51 -35.41 -0.40
N MET A 5 -4.53 -34.60 -0.76
CA MET A 5 -3.11 -34.95 -0.75
C MET A 5 -2.54 -35.29 0.63
N ILE A 6 -3.14 -34.78 1.70
CA ILE A 6 -2.71 -35.06 3.08
C ILE A 6 -3.70 -35.92 3.87
N LYS A 7 -4.90 -36.18 3.33
CA LYS A 7 -5.97 -36.88 4.07
C LYS A 7 -6.47 -38.17 3.42
N MET A 8 -6.33 -38.35 2.10
CA MET A 8 -6.88 -39.51 1.38
C MET A 8 -5.80 -40.53 1.01
N GLY A 9 -6.08 -41.82 1.21
CA GLY A 9 -5.13 -42.92 0.92
C GLY A 9 -4.55 -43.57 2.17
N ILE A 10 -4.11 -44.83 2.05
CA ILE A 10 -3.53 -45.60 3.17
C ILE A 10 -2.20 -44.98 3.62
N ASP A 11 -1.39 -44.55 2.66
CA ASP A 11 -0.11 -43.85 2.84
C ASP A 11 -0.23 -42.53 3.63
N ARG A 12 -1.43 -41.93 3.67
CA ARG A 12 -1.72 -40.71 4.46
C ARG A 12 -2.12 -40.97 5.91
N ALA A 13 -2.07 -42.21 6.39
CA ALA A 13 -2.34 -42.52 7.80
C ALA A 13 -1.46 -41.73 8.79
N PRO A 14 -0.14 -41.53 8.57
CA PRO A 14 0.68 -40.70 9.46
C PRO A 14 0.21 -39.24 9.51
N ALA A 15 -0.09 -38.65 8.35
CA ALA A 15 -0.61 -37.28 8.27
C ALA A 15 -1.96 -37.14 8.98
N ARG A 16 -2.89 -38.09 8.76
CA ARG A 16 -4.16 -38.11 9.49
C ARG A 16 -3.99 -38.23 11.00
N GLY A 17 -3.02 -39.02 11.47
CA GLY A 17 -2.69 -39.12 12.89
C GLY A 17 -2.31 -37.76 13.49
N LEU A 18 -1.45 -36.99 12.80
CA LEU A 18 -1.08 -35.64 13.21
C LEU A 18 -2.27 -34.67 13.13
N LEU A 19 -3.11 -34.78 12.09
CA LEU A 19 -4.32 -33.96 11.95
C LEU A 19 -5.31 -34.17 13.09
N TYR A 20 -5.51 -35.41 13.55
CA TYR A 20 -6.31 -35.67 14.76
C TYR A 20 -5.70 -35.02 16.01
N ALA A 21 -4.36 -35.04 16.14
CA ALA A 21 -3.66 -34.43 17.27
C ALA A 21 -3.82 -32.90 17.35
N THR A 22 -4.18 -32.23 16.25
CA THR A 22 -4.50 -30.78 16.25
C THR A 22 -5.79 -30.44 17.00
N GLY A 23 -6.67 -31.42 17.21
CA GLY A 23 -8.01 -31.20 17.77
C GLY A 23 -9.03 -30.52 16.83
N GLN A 24 -8.61 -30.08 15.64
CA GLN A 24 -9.51 -29.50 14.63
C GLN A 24 -10.32 -30.58 13.89
N VAL A 25 -9.70 -31.73 13.63
CA VAL A 25 -10.36 -32.91 13.06
C VAL A 25 -10.79 -33.82 14.20
N LYS A 26 -12.09 -34.09 14.32
CA LYS A 26 -12.65 -34.90 15.41
C LYS A 26 -13.12 -36.28 14.95
N SER A 27 -13.26 -36.48 13.64
CA SER A 27 -13.81 -37.71 13.07
C SER A 27 -13.30 -37.99 11.66
N ALA A 28 -13.46 -39.23 11.20
CA ALA A 28 -13.19 -39.60 9.81
C ALA A 28 -14.07 -38.83 8.81
N LYS A 29 -15.26 -38.36 9.24
CA LYS A 29 -16.14 -37.52 8.42
C LYS A 29 -15.54 -36.13 8.18
N ASP A 30 -14.82 -35.57 9.17
CA ASP A 30 -14.17 -34.27 9.00
C ASP A 30 -13.07 -34.31 7.95
N MET A 31 -12.42 -35.47 7.75
CA MET A 31 -11.45 -35.65 6.67
C MET A 31 -12.08 -35.54 5.27
N GLN A 32 -13.41 -35.61 5.13
CA GLN A 32 -14.09 -35.42 3.86
C GLN A 32 -14.49 -33.96 3.60
N LYS A 33 -14.28 -33.07 4.58
CA LYS A 33 -14.60 -31.64 4.45
C LYS A 33 -13.42 -30.86 3.86
N PRO A 34 -13.66 -29.67 3.29
CA PRO A 34 -12.57 -28.80 2.86
C PRO A 34 -11.79 -28.29 4.08
N PHE A 35 -10.46 -28.32 3.98
CA PHE A 35 -9.56 -27.74 4.97
C PHE A 35 -9.26 -26.29 4.58
N ILE A 36 -9.54 -25.36 5.48
CA ILE A 36 -9.47 -23.94 5.21
C ILE A 36 -8.42 -23.31 6.12
N ALA A 37 -7.42 -22.69 5.50
CA ALA A 37 -6.46 -21.89 6.24
C ALA A 37 -7.08 -20.56 6.65
N ILE A 38 -6.83 -20.12 7.88
CA ILE A 38 -7.02 -18.74 8.30
C ILE A 38 -5.63 -18.13 8.42
N CYS A 39 -5.26 -17.28 7.47
CA CYS A 39 -4.00 -16.55 7.47
C CYS A 39 -4.18 -15.27 8.30
N ASN A 40 -3.84 -15.35 9.59
CA ASN A 40 -3.95 -14.24 10.52
C ASN A 40 -2.63 -13.46 10.60
N SER A 41 -2.69 -12.19 10.97
CA SER A 41 -1.53 -11.34 11.22
C SER A 41 -1.58 -10.69 12.60
N TYR A 42 -2.26 -11.31 13.56
CA TYR A 42 -2.31 -10.84 14.95
C TYR A 42 -0.90 -10.69 15.56
N ILE A 43 -0.63 -9.49 16.08
CA ILE A 43 0.60 -9.09 16.78
C ILE A 43 0.24 -8.03 17.82
N ASP A 44 0.68 -8.21 19.07
CA ASP A 44 0.31 -7.35 20.20
C ASP A 44 0.85 -5.92 20.13
N ILE A 45 2.01 -5.69 19.49
CA ILE A 45 2.61 -4.34 19.37
C ILE A 45 1.98 -3.51 18.24
N VAL A 46 1.14 -4.10 17.39
CA VAL A 46 0.58 -3.44 16.21
C VAL A 46 -0.91 -3.14 16.46
N PRO A 47 -1.33 -1.89 16.74
CA PRO A 47 -2.71 -1.56 17.10
C PRO A 47 -3.75 -1.97 16.05
N GLY A 48 -3.36 -2.00 14.77
CA GLY A 48 -4.23 -2.48 13.70
C GLY A 48 -4.48 -3.98 13.70
N HIS A 49 -3.75 -4.75 14.50
CA HIS A 49 -3.73 -6.20 14.47
C HIS A 49 -4.08 -6.87 15.80
N VAL A 50 -4.10 -6.12 16.91
CA VAL A 50 -4.34 -6.69 18.26
C VAL A 50 -5.69 -7.39 18.41
N HIS A 51 -6.72 -6.97 17.67
CA HIS A 51 -8.06 -7.57 17.71
C HIS A 51 -8.26 -8.73 16.73
N LEU A 52 -7.30 -9.00 15.83
CA LEU A 52 -7.49 -10.01 14.78
C LEU A 52 -7.56 -11.43 15.34
N ARG A 53 -7.07 -11.67 16.56
CA ARG A 53 -7.28 -12.94 17.27
C ARG A 53 -8.77 -13.22 17.49
N GLU A 54 -9.53 -12.22 17.91
CA GLU A 54 -10.99 -12.33 18.09
C GLU A 54 -11.68 -12.58 16.74
N LEU A 55 -11.30 -11.83 15.70
CA LEU A 55 -11.89 -12.01 14.37
C LEU A 55 -11.59 -13.39 13.77
N ALA A 56 -10.41 -13.94 14.02
CA ALA A 56 -10.07 -15.30 13.61
C ALA A 56 -10.98 -16.34 14.30
N ASP A 57 -11.31 -16.16 15.58
CA ASP A 57 -12.24 -17.06 16.28
C ASP A 57 -13.65 -16.99 15.68
N VAL A 58 -14.15 -15.78 15.35
CA VAL A 58 -15.41 -15.60 14.62
C VAL A 58 -15.37 -16.31 13.25
N ALA A 59 -14.27 -16.17 12.51
CA ALA A 59 -14.10 -16.83 11.23
C ALA A 59 -14.08 -18.37 11.36
N LYS A 60 -13.39 -18.91 12.38
CA LYS A 60 -13.37 -20.36 12.65
C LYS A 60 -14.77 -20.91 12.89
N GLU A 61 -15.59 -20.21 13.68
CA GLU A 61 -16.97 -20.62 13.94
C GLU A 61 -17.79 -20.64 12.65
N ALA A 62 -17.78 -19.54 11.90
CA ALA A 62 -18.52 -19.42 10.65
C ALA A 62 -18.08 -20.45 9.58
N ILE A 63 -16.78 -20.76 9.50
CA ILE A 63 -16.25 -21.80 8.60
C ILE A 63 -16.78 -23.18 8.98
N ARG A 64 -16.82 -23.51 10.28
CA ARG A 64 -17.34 -24.81 10.74
C ARG A 64 -18.84 -24.94 10.45
N GLU A 65 -19.61 -23.88 10.67
CA GLU A 65 -21.04 -23.81 10.33
C GLU A 65 -21.28 -24.03 8.83
N ALA A 66 -20.42 -23.46 7.98
CA ALA A 66 -20.48 -23.61 6.54
C ALA A 66 -19.99 -24.99 6.03
N GLY A 67 -19.45 -25.84 6.91
CA GLY A 67 -19.06 -27.21 6.60
C GLY A 67 -17.58 -27.40 6.28
N GLY A 68 -16.72 -26.42 6.57
CA GLY A 68 -15.26 -26.54 6.48
C GLY A 68 -14.58 -26.90 7.80
N ILE A 69 -13.27 -27.19 7.74
CA ILE A 69 -12.40 -27.36 8.91
C ILE A 69 -11.36 -26.25 8.91
N PRO A 70 -11.43 -25.28 9.86
CA PRO A 70 -10.50 -24.17 9.89
C PRO A 70 -9.18 -24.54 10.59
N PHE A 71 -8.08 -24.08 10.02
CA PHE A 71 -6.73 -24.13 10.61
C PHE A 71 -6.14 -22.73 10.58
N GLU A 72 -5.97 -22.12 11.75
CA GLU A 72 -5.33 -20.81 11.84
C GLU A 72 -3.81 -20.94 11.88
N PHE A 73 -3.14 -20.06 11.16
CA PHE A 73 -1.72 -19.79 11.33
C PHE A 73 -1.48 -18.27 11.27
N ASN A 74 -0.35 -17.83 11.82
CA ASN A 74 0.01 -16.42 11.83
C ASN A 74 1.19 -16.15 10.90
N THR A 75 1.17 -14.97 10.27
CA THR A 75 2.33 -14.35 9.64
C THR A 75 2.80 -13.15 10.45
N ILE A 76 3.98 -12.62 10.11
CA ILE A 76 4.55 -11.42 10.76
C ILE A 76 3.82 -10.14 10.32
N GLY A 77 4.21 -9.02 10.93
CA GLY A 77 3.69 -7.69 10.62
C GLY A 77 4.58 -6.64 11.25
N VAL A 78 4.66 -5.48 10.59
CA VAL A 78 5.40 -4.30 11.03
C VAL A 78 4.42 -3.15 11.09
N ASP A 79 4.46 -2.37 12.17
CA ASP A 79 3.68 -1.13 12.27
C ASP A 79 4.50 0.03 11.71
N ASP A 80 4.07 0.57 10.58
CA ASP A 80 4.76 1.70 9.93
C ASP A 80 4.73 2.96 10.81
N GLY A 81 3.67 3.18 11.58
CA GLY A 81 3.54 4.34 12.46
C GLY A 81 4.61 4.34 13.54
N ILE A 82 4.77 3.22 14.26
CA ILE A 82 5.80 3.02 15.27
C ILE A 82 7.20 2.99 14.63
N ALA A 83 7.32 2.39 13.45
CA ALA A 83 8.63 2.26 12.79
C ALA A 83 9.17 3.58 12.21
N MET A 84 8.32 4.60 12.10
CA MET A 84 8.63 5.88 11.46
C MET A 84 9.65 6.69 12.27
N GLY A 85 10.57 7.37 11.56
CA GLY A 85 11.55 8.25 12.19
C GLY A 85 12.81 7.56 12.74
N HIS A 86 12.96 6.26 12.54
CA HIS A 86 14.17 5.53 12.95
C HIS A 86 14.49 4.35 12.01
N ILE A 87 15.62 3.66 12.25
CA ILE A 87 16.15 2.58 11.39
C ILE A 87 15.15 1.44 11.11
N GLY A 88 14.18 1.22 11.98
CA GLY A 88 13.12 0.21 11.81
C GLY A 88 12.30 0.37 10.53
N MET A 89 12.13 1.60 10.01
CA MET A 89 11.39 1.86 8.76
C MET A 89 11.96 1.11 7.55
N ARG A 90 13.25 0.77 7.57
CA ARG A 90 13.90 -0.05 6.53
C ARG A 90 13.35 -1.48 6.45
N TYR A 91 12.68 -1.96 7.51
CA TYR A 91 12.06 -3.29 7.54
C TYR A 91 10.59 -3.29 7.10
N SER A 92 9.96 -2.11 6.91
CA SER A 92 8.55 -2.00 6.53
C SER A 92 8.28 -2.64 5.17
N LEU A 93 8.71 -2.05 4.05
CA LEU A 93 8.41 -2.60 2.72
C LEU A 93 8.96 -4.03 2.53
N PRO A 94 10.19 -4.38 2.97
CA PRO A 94 10.67 -5.76 2.88
C PRO A 94 9.83 -6.78 3.63
N SER A 95 9.05 -6.38 4.65
CA SER A 95 8.14 -7.28 5.34
C SER A 95 7.03 -7.79 4.41
N ARG A 96 6.63 -7.03 3.37
CA ARG A 96 5.66 -7.46 2.36
C ARG A 96 6.06 -8.79 1.73
N GLU A 97 7.32 -8.92 1.33
CA GLU A 97 7.86 -10.13 0.69
C GLU A 97 7.91 -11.29 1.69
N LEU A 98 8.37 -11.05 2.93
CA LEU A 98 8.38 -12.09 3.97
C LEU A 98 6.97 -12.60 4.29
N ILE A 99 5.99 -11.71 4.32
CA ILE A 99 4.59 -12.06 4.57
C ILE A 99 4.07 -12.93 3.42
N ALA A 100 4.38 -12.56 2.18
CA ALA A 100 4.02 -13.34 1.00
C ALA A 100 4.63 -14.75 1.07
N ASP A 101 5.94 -14.84 1.28
CA ASP A 101 6.68 -16.09 1.35
C ASP A 101 6.21 -16.99 2.51
N ALA A 102 5.97 -16.39 3.70
CA ALA A 102 5.52 -17.13 4.88
C ALA A 102 4.12 -17.71 4.68
N ALA A 103 3.18 -16.92 4.14
CA ALA A 103 1.83 -17.40 3.85
C ALA A 103 1.85 -18.47 2.76
N GLU A 104 2.56 -18.23 1.65
CA GLU A 104 2.72 -19.19 0.55
C GLU A 104 3.26 -20.54 1.06
N THR A 105 4.29 -20.50 1.91
CA THR A 105 4.93 -21.69 2.48
C THR A 105 3.91 -22.55 3.23
N VAL A 106 3.14 -21.95 4.14
CA VAL A 106 2.17 -22.70 4.95
C VAL A 106 1.04 -23.23 4.08
N ILE A 107 0.54 -22.41 3.13
CA ILE A 107 -0.58 -22.76 2.25
C ILE A 107 -0.24 -23.97 1.37
N ASN A 108 0.91 -23.93 0.70
CA ASN A 108 1.32 -24.99 -0.22
C ASN A 108 1.82 -26.24 0.51
N ALA A 109 2.51 -26.11 1.65
CA ALA A 109 2.98 -27.28 2.41
C ALA A 109 1.84 -28.11 3.00
N HIS A 110 0.73 -27.46 3.40
CA HIS A 110 -0.40 -28.12 4.07
C HIS A 110 -1.62 -28.33 3.16
N TRP A 111 -1.51 -28.00 1.86
CA TRP A 111 -2.51 -28.33 0.84
C TRP A 111 -3.94 -27.85 1.18
N PHE A 112 -4.11 -26.65 1.73
CA PHE A 112 -5.45 -26.13 2.03
C PHE A 112 -6.30 -25.97 0.77
N ASP A 113 -7.61 -26.14 0.92
CA ASP A 113 -8.62 -26.02 -0.14
C ASP A 113 -9.10 -24.58 -0.34
N GLY A 114 -9.00 -23.77 0.71
CA GLY A 114 -9.36 -22.36 0.70
C GLY A 114 -8.55 -21.58 1.73
N VAL A 115 -8.43 -20.27 1.54
CA VAL A 115 -7.70 -19.38 2.45
C VAL A 115 -8.55 -18.16 2.81
N PHE A 116 -8.77 -17.97 4.11
CA PHE A 116 -9.37 -16.77 4.67
C PHE A 116 -8.25 -15.86 5.17
N TYR A 117 -8.06 -14.72 4.51
CA TYR A 117 -7.00 -13.78 4.87
C TYR A 117 -7.54 -12.68 5.78
N ILE A 118 -6.83 -12.45 6.89
CA ILE A 118 -7.14 -11.38 7.85
C ILE A 118 -5.95 -10.40 7.93
N PRO A 119 -5.82 -9.46 6.97
CA PRO A 119 -4.83 -8.39 7.03
C PRO A 119 -5.39 -7.15 7.74
N ASN A 120 -4.57 -6.10 7.88
CA ASN A 120 -5.13 -4.76 8.13
C ASN A 120 -4.16 -3.62 7.79
N CYS A 121 -2.95 -3.67 8.35
CA CYS A 121 -1.96 -2.60 8.28
C CYS A 121 -1.13 -2.64 6.97
N ASP A 122 -0.35 -1.59 6.77
CA ASP A 122 0.21 -1.08 5.51
C ASP A 122 0.75 -2.16 4.57
N LYS A 123 1.81 -2.87 4.97
CA LYS A 123 2.51 -3.85 4.11
C LYS A 123 1.97 -5.27 4.24
N ILE A 124 1.13 -5.52 5.24
CA ILE A 124 0.55 -6.84 5.49
C ILE A 124 -0.51 -7.16 4.44
N THR A 125 -1.44 -6.22 4.19
CA THR A 125 -2.49 -6.38 3.18
C THR A 125 -1.93 -6.75 1.81
N PRO A 126 -1.01 -5.99 1.20
CA PRO A 126 -0.44 -6.37 -0.08
C PRO A 126 0.36 -7.67 0.00
N GLY A 127 1.13 -7.93 1.07
CA GLY A 127 1.89 -9.20 1.21
C GLY A 127 0.99 -10.44 1.19
N MET A 128 -0.17 -10.38 1.85
CA MET A 128 -1.16 -11.46 1.78
C MET A 128 -1.82 -11.57 0.39
N ILE A 129 -2.03 -10.45 -0.32
CA ILE A 129 -2.54 -10.48 -1.69
C ILE A 129 -1.51 -11.12 -2.63
N LEU A 130 -0.20 -10.82 -2.48
CA LEU A 130 0.85 -11.47 -3.26
C LEU A 130 0.84 -12.99 -3.03
N ALA A 131 0.73 -13.45 -1.78
CA ALA A 131 0.58 -14.88 -1.49
C ALA A 131 -0.67 -15.51 -2.14
N ALA A 132 -1.79 -14.79 -2.16
CA ALA A 132 -3.01 -15.25 -2.83
C ALA A 132 -2.83 -15.36 -4.34
N MET A 133 -2.11 -14.42 -4.96
CA MET A 133 -1.76 -14.49 -6.39
C MET A 133 -0.84 -15.67 -6.68
N ARG A 134 0.19 -15.91 -5.86
CA ARG A 134 1.15 -17.03 -6.04
C ARG A 134 0.51 -18.40 -5.89
N THR A 135 -0.26 -18.58 -4.80
CA THR A 135 -0.86 -19.89 -4.47
C THR A 135 -2.10 -20.21 -5.31
N ASN A 136 -2.82 -19.16 -5.76
CA ASN A 136 -4.05 -19.21 -6.53
C ASN A 136 -5.08 -20.24 -6.00
N VAL A 137 -5.18 -20.35 -4.67
CA VAL A 137 -6.18 -21.15 -3.96
C VAL A 137 -7.44 -20.29 -3.77
N PRO A 138 -8.66 -20.84 -3.86
CA PRO A 138 -9.88 -20.09 -3.53
C PRO A 138 -9.73 -19.29 -2.24
N ALA A 139 -9.93 -17.98 -2.31
CA ALA A 139 -9.64 -17.10 -1.19
C ALA A 139 -10.66 -15.97 -1.04
N VAL A 140 -10.80 -15.50 0.19
CA VAL A 140 -11.57 -14.30 0.54
C VAL A 140 -10.77 -13.51 1.56
N PHE A 141 -10.74 -12.20 1.39
CA PHE A 141 -10.12 -11.27 2.31
C PHE A 141 -11.19 -10.59 3.18
N CYS A 142 -10.89 -10.44 4.47
CA CYS A 142 -11.62 -9.55 5.36
C CYS A 142 -10.61 -8.85 6.26
N SER A 143 -10.41 -7.54 6.04
CA SER A 143 -9.50 -6.75 6.85
C SER A 143 -10.00 -6.59 8.28
N GLY A 144 -9.09 -6.21 9.19
CA GLY A 144 -9.44 -5.84 10.55
C GLY A 144 -10.33 -4.60 10.67
N GLY A 145 -10.29 -3.71 9.67
CA GLY A 145 -11.02 -2.44 9.63
C GLY A 145 -10.25 -1.27 10.24
N PRO A 146 -10.64 -0.02 9.89
CA PRO A 146 -10.08 1.20 10.47
C PRO A 146 -10.43 1.38 11.94
N MET A 147 -9.53 2.05 12.67
CA MET A 147 -9.81 2.58 14.00
C MET A 147 -10.75 3.79 13.91
N LYS A 148 -11.40 4.13 15.02
CA LYS A 148 -12.18 5.37 15.12
C LYS A 148 -11.24 6.59 15.09
N GLY A 149 -11.69 7.69 14.48
CA GLY A 149 -11.02 8.99 14.61
C GLY A 149 -10.98 9.47 16.06
N GLY A 150 -9.86 10.06 16.46
CA GLY A 150 -9.68 10.69 17.75
C GLY A 150 -10.22 12.11 17.81
N VAL A 151 -9.96 12.79 18.92
CA VAL A 151 -10.28 14.23 19.10
C VAL A 151 -9.15 14.96 19.83
N ASP A 152 -9.02 16.26 19.57
CA ASP A 152 -8.17 17.17 20.34
C ASP A 152 -8.89 17.72 21.59
N MET A 153 -8.20 18.55 22.40
CA MET A 153 -8.76 19.15 23.63
C MET A 153 -9.97 20.06 23.38
N THR A 154 -10.11 20.58 22.16
CA THR A 154 -11.21 21.47 21.76
C THR A 154 -12.38 20.71 21.13
N GLY A 155 -12.25 19.39 20.99
CA GLY A 155 -13.26 18.52 20.40
C GLY A 155 -13.19 18.42 18.88
N HIS A 156 -12.18 18.99 18.23
CA HIS A 156 -11.99 18.79 16.79
C HIS A 156 -11.44 17.41 16.50
N GLN A 157 -11.78 16.89 15.32
CA GLN A 157 -11.36 15.57 14.87
C GLN A 157 -9.84 15.48 14.72
N ALA A 158 -9.27 14.38 15.24
CA ALA A 158 -7.84 14.12 15.23
C ALA A 158 -7.52 12.74 14.65
N THR A 159 -6.32 12.63 14.10
CA THR A 159 -5.77 11.40 13.51
C THR A 159 -4.29 11.28 13.85
N LEU A 160 -3.65 10.17 13.50
CA LEU A 160 -2.20 10.01 13.65
C LEU A 160 -1.41 11.12 12.93
N SER A 161 -1.87 11.60 11.76
CA SER A 161 -1.21 12.73 11.09
C SER A 161 -1.32 14.03 11.88
N SER A 162 -2.45 14.26 12.58
CA SER A 162 -2.60 15.42 13.47
C SER A 162 -1.56 15.38 14.60
N LEU A 163 -1.23 14.19 15.12
CA LEU A 163 -0.21 14.03 16.16
C LEU A 163 1.20 14.30 15.62
N PHE A 164 1.52 13.87 14.39
CA PHE A 164 2.80 14.23 13.75
C PHE A 164 2.96 15.73 13.54
N GLU A 165 1.88 16.42 13.15
CA GLU A 165 1.88 17.89 13.02
C GLU A 165 2.01 18.58 14.39
N ALA A 166 1.33 18.08 15.41
CA ALA A 166 1.36 18.61 16.77
C ALA A 166 2.77 18.61 17.40
N VAL A 167 3.60 17.60 17.11
CA VAL A 167 5.02 17.59 17.54
C VAL A 167 5.77 18.81 16.98
N GLY A 168 5.53 19.16 15.73
CA GLY A 168 6.11 20.36 15.11
C GLY A 168 5.60 21.65 15.75
N THR A 169 4.29 21.75 16.00
CA THR A 169 3.67 22.91 16.66
C THR A 169 4.20 23.12 18.08
N TYR A 170 4.37 22.04 18.85
CA TYR A 170 4.98 22.09 20.18
C TYR A 170 6.43 22.58 20.13
N GLN A 171 7.24 22.04 19.21
CA GLN A 171 8.64 22.47 19.04
C GLN A 171 8.77 23.94 18.61
N ALA A 172 7.77 24.49 17.91
CA ALA A 172 7.69 25.90 17.56
C ALA A 172 7.31 26.81 18.74
N GLY A 173 6.81 26.24 19.84
CA GLY A 173 6.32 26.98 21.01
C GLY A 173 4.84 27.41 20.92
N ASP A 174 4.12 26.93 19.90
CA ASP A 174 2.72 27.30 19.61
C ASP A 174 1.70 26.29 20.21
N MET A 175 2.18 25.31 21.00
CA MET A 175 1.35 24.32 21.70
C MET A 175 1.97 24.00 23.06
N SER A 176 1.12 23.83 24.08
CA SER A 176 1.54 23.42 25.42
C SER A 176 1.80 21.91 25.52
N MET A 177 2.58 21.49 26.52
CA MET A 177 2.79 20.05 26.76
C MET A 177 1.47 19.36 27.13
N ASP A 178 0.57 20.01 27.86
CA ASP A 178 -0.73 19.44 28.25
C ASP A 178 -1.62 19.17 27.03
N GLU A 179 -1.61 20.06 26.03
CA GLU A 179 -2.32 19.86 24.75
C GLU A 179 -1.74 18.69 23.96
N LEU A 180 -0.41 18.59 23.89
CA LEU A 180 0.27 17.48 23.22
C LEU A 180 -0.03 16.14 23.91
N ASP A 181 0.07 16.10 25.25
CA ASP A 181 -0.21 14.94 26.09
C ASP A 181 -1.66 14.45 25.93
N PHE A 182 -2.61 15.39 25.83
CA PHE A 182 -4.01 15.04 25.59
C PHE A 182 -4.16 14.41 24.21
N LEU A 183 -3.59 15.03 23.17
CA LEU A 183 -3.69 14.53 21.81
C LEU A 183 -3.05 13.15 21.67
N GLU A 184 -1.88 12.92 22.28
CA GLU A 184 -1.20 11.61 22.30
C GLU A 184 -2.13 10.49 22.81
N LYS A 185 -2.89 10.77 23.88
CA LYS A 185 -3.80 9.79 24.50
C LYS A 185 -5.12 9.62 23.76
N ASN A 186 -5.51 10.55 22.88
CA ASN A 186 -6.86 10.60 22.30
C ASN A 186 -6.92 10.57 20.77
N ALA A 187 -5.80 10.73 20.04
CA ALA A 187 -5.77 10.73 18.57
C ALA A 187 -6.08 9.35 17.95
N CYS A 188 -5.75 8.27 18.65
CA CYS A 188 -5.94 6.88 18.23
C CYS A 188 -6.73 6.09 19.30
N PRO A 189 -8.04 6.33 19.46
CA PRO A 189 -8.81 5.87 20.62
C PRO A 189 -9.18 4.38 20.62
N THR A 190 -8.99 3.66 19.51
CA THR A 190 -9.34 2.23 19.39
C THR A 190 -8.30 1.45 18.59
N CYS A 191 -8.37 0.12 18.63
CA CYS A 191 -7.67 -0.73 17.66
C CYS A 191 -8.21 -0.52 16.23
N GLY A 192 -7.44 -1.00 15.25
CA GLY A 192 -7.75 -0.88 13.82
C GLY A 192 -6.61 -0.22 13.02
N SER A 193 -6.67 -0.28 11.69
CA SER A 193 -5.76 0.49 10.84
C SER A 193 -5.93 1.99 11.11
N CYS A 194 -4.97 2.82 10.67
CA CYS A 194 -5.08 4.29 10.82
C CYS A 194 -6.47 4.81 10.44
N SER A 195 -6.96 5.89 11.04
CA SER A 195 -8.34 6.37 10.78
C SER A 195 -8.52 7.14 9.45
N GLY A 196 -7.43 7.61 8.83
CA GLY A 196 -7.43 8.33 7.55
C GLY A 196 -7.11 7.47 6.33
N MET A 197 -7.13 8.05 5.14
CA MET A 197 -6.77 7.42 3.85
C MET A 197 -5.24 7.33 3.66
N PHE A 198 -4.61 6.51 4.49
CA PHE A 198 -3.22 6.05 4.32
C PHE A 198 -3.17 4.69 3.62
N THR A 199 -1.99 4.12 3.37
CA THR A 199 -1.87 2.90 2.55
C THR A 199 -2.70 1.74 3.08
N ALA A 200 -2.76 1.53 4.41
CA ALA A 200 -3.58 0.49 5.01
C ALA A 200 -5.06 0.57 4.54
N ASN A 201 -5.67 1.76 4.64
CA ASN A 201 -7.06 1.93 4.22
C ASN A 201 -7.21 2.02 2.71
N SER A 202 -6.25 2.60 1.98
CA SER A 202 -6.25 2.56 0.52
C SER A 202 -6.28 1.10 0.05
N MET A 203 -5.37 0.25 0.52
CA MET A 203 -5.36 -1.17 0.16
C MET A 203 -6.61 -1.92 0.64
N ASN A 204 -7.14 -1.61 1.82
CA ASN A 204 -8.39 -2.23 2.31
C ASN A 204 -9.60 -1.87 1.44
N CYS A 205 -9.69 -0.62 0.95
CA CYS A 205 -10.71 -0.20 -0.01
C CYS A 205 -10.46 -0.84 -1.38
N LEU A 206 -9.20 -0.91 -1.82
CA LEU A 206 -8.82 -1.51 -3.09
C LEU A 206 -9.17 -3.00 -3.16
N MET A 207 -9.17 -3.73 -2.05
CA MET A 207 -9.63 -5.13 -2.05
C MET A 207 -11.10 -5.30 -2.45
N GLU A 208 -11.97 -4.32 -2.16
CA GLU A 208 -13.37 -4.36 -2.59
C GLU A 208 -13.49 -4.24 -4.10
N VAL A 209 -12.81 -3.25 -4.69
CA VAL A 209 -12.83 -3.06 -6.15
C VAL A 209 -12.05 -4.17 -6.84
N LEU A 210 -10.85 -4.56 -6.41
CA LEU A 210 -10.14 -5.74 -6.94
C LEU A 210 -11.03 -6.98 -6.93
N GLY A 211 -12.04 -7.01 -6.05
CA GLY A 211 -13.06 -8.05 -5.98
C GLY A 211 -12.64 -9.19 -5.05
N LEU A 212 -11.64 -8.99 -4.20
CA LEU A 212 -11.09 -9.97 -3.26
C LEU A 212 -11.77 -9.95 -1.89
N ALA A 213 -12.49 -8.87 -1.57
CA ALA A 213 -13.24 -8.69 -0.33
C ALA A 213 -14.71 -8.36 -0.60
N LEU A 214 -15.56 -8.60 0.40
CA LEU A 214 -16.97 -8.22 0.36
C LEU A 214 -17.14 -6.70 0.52
N PRO A 215 -18.23 -6.11 0.01
CA PRO A 215 -18.55 -4.70 0.21
C PRO A 215 -18.50 -4.27 1.69
N GLY A 216 -17.95 -3.09 1.96
CA GLY A 216 -17.79 -2.52 3.31
C GLY A 216 -16.46 -2.84 4.00
N ASN A 217 -15.65 -3.74 3.42
CA ASN A 217 -14.35 -4.14 3.94
C ASN A 217 -13.41 -2.97 4.28
N GLY A 218 -13.35 -1.93 3.46
CA GLY A 218 -12.46 -0.78 3.64
C GLY A 218 -12.92 0.21 4.71
N THR A 219 -14.21 0.23 5.03
CA THR A 219 -14.83 1.35 5.77
C THR A 219 -15.41 0.97 7.14
N ILE A 220 -15.88 -0.27 7.32
CA ILE A 220 -16.53 -0.69 8.59
C ILE A 220 -15.51 -0.68 9.74
N LEU A 221 -15.80 0.01 10.83
CA LEU A 221 -14.87 0.14 11.96
C LEU A 221 -14.42 -1.20 12.56
N ALA A 222 -13.17 -1.27 13.02
CA ALA A 222 -12.59 -2.46 13.63
C ALA A 222 -13.34 -2.95 14.88
N VAL A 223 -13.93 -2.02 15.64
CA VAL A 223 -14.60 -2.28 16.91
C VAL A 223 -16.11 -2.52 16.78
N SER A 224 -16.68 -2.44 15.57
CA SER A 224 -18.13 -2.58 15.40
C SER A 224 -18.57 -4.04 15.35
N ASP A 225 -19.83 -4.29 15.70
CA ASP A 225 -20.48 -5.60 15.50
C ASP A 225 -20.62 -5.93 14.01
N GLU A 226 -20.81 -4.91 13.18
CA GLU A 226 -20.86 -5.04 11.73
C GLU A 226 -19.56 -5.65 11.16
N ARG A 227 -18.39 -5.35 11.75
CA ARG A 227 -17.13 -6.01 11.35
C ARG A 227 -17.14 -7.51 11.65
N ARG A 228 -17.67 -7.91 12.82
CA ARG A 228 -17.81 -9.35 13.14
C ARG A 228 -18.77 -10.01 12.16
N GLU A 229 -19.85 -9.33 11.80
CA GLU A 229 -20.79 -9.85 10.82
C GLU A 229 -20.21 -9.98 9.41
N LEU A 230 -19.42 -8.99 8.96
CA LEU A 230 -18.69 -9.09 7.70
C LEU A 230 -17.74 -10.30 7.68
N VAL A 231 -17.04 -10.57 8.79
CA VAL A 231 -16.20 -11.77 8.93
C VAL A 231 -17.02 -13.05 8.76
N ARG A 232 -18.20 -13.16 9.39
CA ARG A 232 -19.07 -14.33 9.24
C ARG A 232 -19.54 -14.52 7.80
N GLN A 233 -19.93 -13.43 7.14
CA GLN A 233 -20.38 -13.45 5.75
C GLN A 233 -19.25 -13.85 4.80
N ALA A 234 -18.08 -13.25 4.95
CA ALA A 234 -16.90 -13.55 4.15
C ALA A 234 -16.44 -15.01 4.33
N ALA A 235 -16.48 -15.52 5.56
CA ALA A 235 -16.12 -16.90 5.88
C ALA A 235 -17.09 -17.91 5.22
N LYS A 236 -18.39 -17.63 5.25
CA LYS A 236 -19.41 -18.45 4.55
C LYS A 236 -19.22 -18.37 3.03
N GLN A 237 -18.95 -17.18 2.50
CA GLN A 237 -18.70 -16.96 1.08
C GLN A 237 -17.45 -17.72 0.59
N LEU A 238 -16.38 -17.81 1.40
CA LEU A 238 -15.20 -18.58 1.05
C LEU A 238 -15.54 -20.05 0.79
N VAL A 239 -16.41 -20.67 1.61
CA VAL A 239 -16.82 -22.06 1.40
C VAL A 239 -17.58 -22.24 0.09
N GLU A 240 -18.40 -21.25 -0.31
CA GLU A 240 -19.05 -21.24 -1.62
C GLU A 240 -18.04 -21.07 -2.76
N ASN A 241 -17.02 -20.24 -2.58
CA ASN A 241 -15.95 -20.05 -3.58
C ASN A 241 -15.13 -21.32 -3.78
N ILE A 242 -14.87 -22.09 -2.71
CA ILE A 242 -14.21 -23.41 -2.81
C ILE A 242 -15.07 -24.37 -3.64
N LYS A 243 -16.40 -24.40 -3.44
CA LYS A 243 -17.31 -25.27 -4.20
C LYS A 243 -17.35 -24.90 -5.69
N LYS A 244 -17.26 -23.61 -5.99
CA LYS A 244 -17.31 -23.06 -7.36
C LYS A 244 -15.93 -22.92 -8.02
N ASP A 245 -14.86 -23.25 -7.29
CA ASP A 245 -13.47 -23.04 -7.69
C ASP A 245 -13.17 -21.60 -8.18
N ILE A 246 -13.72 -20.60 -7.47
CA ILE A 246 -13.44 -19.18 -7.75
C ILE A 246 -12.12 -18.82 -7.08
N ARG A 247 -11.09 -18.51 -7.88
CA ARG A 247 -9.72 -18.26 -7.40
C ARG A 247 -9.30 -16.81 -7.60
N PRO A 248 -8.28 -16.34 -6.86
CA PRO A 248 -7.82 -14.96 -6.93
C PRO A 248 -7.45 -14.48 -8.35
N ARG A 249 -6.79 -15.31 -9.16
CA ARG A 249 -6.44 -14.95 -10.55
C ARG A 249 -7.61 -14.98 -11.54
N ASP A 250 -8.73 -15.60 -11.17
CA ASP A 250 -9.96 -15.54 -11.97
C ASP A 250 -10.67 -14.17 -11.77
N ILE A 251 -10.35 -13.49 -10.66
CA ILE A 251 -10.95 -12.21 -10.24
C ILE A 251 -10.02 -11.02 -10.59
N VAL A 252 -8.74 -11.12 -10.22
CA VAL A 252 -7.75 -10.06 -10.41
C VAL A 252 -7.23 -10.13 -11.84
N THR A 253 -7.82 -9.31 -12.71
CA THR A 253 -7.44 -9.14 -14.11
C THR A 253 -6.82 -7.75 -14.33
N LYS A 254 -6.29 -7.49 -15.52
CA LYS A 254 -5.83 -6.13 -15.89
C LYS A 254 -6.93 -5.09 -15.67
N GLU A 255 -8.18 -5.44 -16.02
CA GLU A 255 -9.33 -4.57 -15.80
C GLU A 255 -9.59 -4.31 -14.31
N ALA A 256 -9.41 -5.32 -13.45
CA ALA A 256 -9.52 -5.14 -12.01
C ALA A 256 -8.47 -4.19 -11.45
N ILE A 257 -7.25 -4.22 -12.01
CA ILE A 257 -6.18 -3.29 -11.67
C ILE A 257 -6.51 -1.87 -12.16
N ASP A 258 -7.02 -1.72 -13.38
CA ASP A 258 -7.44 -0.42 -13.92
C ASP A 258 -8.56 0.20 -13.06
N ASP A 259 -9.54 -0.61 -12.66
CA ASP A 259 -10.62 -0.20 -11.75
C ASP A 259 -10.08 0.16 -10.35
N ALA A 260 -9.07 -0.55 -9.85
CA ALA A 260 -8.43 -0.25 -8.58
C ALA A 260 -7.78 1.13 -8.60
N PHE A 261 -7.00 1.45 -9.63
CA PHE A 261 -6.44 2.80 -9.77
C PHE A 261 -7.51 3.88 -9.90
N ALA A 262 -8.63 3.61 -10.57
CA ALA A 262 -9.75 4.53 -10.63
C ALA A 262 -10.34 4.80 -9.23
N LEU A 263 -10.57 3.77 -8.42
CA LEU A 263 -11.05 3.97 -7.04
C LEU A 263 -10.02 4.73 -6.19
N ASP A 264 -8.76 4.36 -6.27
CA ASP A 264 -7.67 4.97 -5.49
C ASP A 264 -7.58 6.49 -5.75
N MET A 265 -7.64 6.89 -7.01
CA MET A 265 -7.64 8.29 -7.41
C MET A 265 -8.92 9.04 -7.00
N ALA A 266 -10.07 8.37 -7.03
CA ALA A 266 -11.34 8.95 -6.62
C ALA A 266 -11.42 9.22 -5.10
N MET A 267 -10.63 8.49 -4.31
CA MET A 267 -10.54 8.65 -2.86
C MET A 267 -9.27 9.39 -2.41
N GLY A 268 -8.40 9.79 -3.34
CA GLY A 268 -7.15 10.47 -3.04
C GLY A 268 -6.19 9.59 -2.23
N GLY A 269 -6.06 8.33 -2.62
CA GLY A 269 -5.27 7.31 -1.95
C GLY A 269 -3.77 7.60 -1.83
N SER A 270 -3.06 6.65 -1.23
CA SER A 270 -1.61 6.71 -1.01
C SER A 270 -0.84 6.46 -2.31
N THR A 271 0.27 7.15 -2.55
CA THR A 271 1.15 6.84 -3.70
C THR A 271 1.73 5.41 -3.62
N ASN A 272 1.79 4.82 -2.41
CA ASN A 272 2.21 3.44 -2.19
C ASN A 272 1.29 2.41 -2.89
N THR A 273 0.04 2.76 -3.20
CA THR A 273 -0.87 1.86 -3.94
C THR A 273 -0.37 1.55 -5.34
N VAL A 274 0.37 2.47 -5.98
CA VAL A 274 1.06 2.22 -7.25
C VAL A 274 2.05 1.08 -7.08
N LEU A 275 2.92 1.17 -6.08
CA LEU A 275 3.93 0.15 -5.78
C LEU A 275 3.28 -1.22 -5.49
N HIS A 276 2.23 -1.23 -4.67
CA HIS A 276 1.58 -2.48 -4.26
C HIS A 276 0.75 -3.11 -5.38
N THR A 277 0.03 -2.31 -6.15
CA THR A 277 -0.81 -2.81 -7.24
C THR A 277 0.04 -3.35 -8.40
N LEU A 278 1.19 -2.72 -8.70
CA LEU A 278 2.16 -3.27 -9.67
C LEU A 278 2.74 -4.61 -9.21
N ALA A 279 3.06 -4.73 -7.91
CA ALA A 279 3.50 -6.01 -7.35
C ALA A 279 2.42 -7.10 -7.47
N ILE A 280 1.15 -6.74 -7.23
CA ILE A 280 0.01 -7.64 -7.41
C ILE A 280 -0.11 -8.07 -8.87
N ALA A 281 -0.01 -7.12 -9.82
CA ALA A 281 -0.06 -7.40 -11.25
C ALA A 281 1.00 -8.43 -11.66
N ARG A 282 2.24 -8.21 -11.21
CA ARG A 282 3.38 -9.09 -11.48
C ARG A 282 3.17 -10.51 -10.92
N GLU A 283 2.74 -10.65 -9.67
CA GLU A 283 2.46 -11.96 -9.07
C GLU A 283 1.24 -12.67 -9.69
N ALA A 284 0.30 -11.90 -10.25
CA ALA A 284 -0.82 -12.42 -11.02
C ALA A 284 -0.42 -12.86 -12.44
N GLY A 285 0.79 -12.53 -12.90
CA GLY A 285 1.25 -12.75 -14.27
C GLY A 285 0.64 -11.78 -15.29
N ILE A 286 0.28 -10.57 -14.84
CA ILE A 286 -0.30 -9.51 -15.65
C ILE A 286 0.79 -8.51 -16.02
N ASP A 287 1.06 -8.38 -17.32
CA ASP A 287 1.88 -7.30 -17.85
C ASP A 287 1.10 -5.98 -17.77
N TYR A 288 1.66 -4.98 -17.09
CA TYR A 288 0.98 -3.72 -16.78
C TYR A 288 1.89 -2.53 -17.07
N ASP A 289 1.50 -1.67 -18.00
CA ASP A 289 2.23 -0.45 -18.32
C ASP A 289 1.86 0.65 -17.33
N LEU A 290 2.87 1.23 -16.67
CA LEU A 290 2.71 2.35 -15.74
C LEU A 290 2.04 3.57 -16.41
N LYS A 291 2.14 3.71 -17.73
CA LYS A 291 1.46 4.77 -18.51
C LYS A 291 -0.07 4.64 -18.46
N ASP A 292 -0.61 3.45 -18.23
CA ASP A 292 -2.07 3.25 -18.17
C ASP A 292 -2.69 4.01 -16.98
N ILE A 293 -1.96 4.14 -15.88
CA ILE A 293 -2.37 4.94 -14.70
C ILE A 293 -2.69 6.38 -15.11
N ASN A 294 -1.89 6.92 -16.03
CA ASN A 294 -2.00 8.27 -16.51
C ASN A 294 -3.25 8.49 -17.40
N GLU A 295 -3.71 7.46 -18.11
CA GLU A 295 -4.98 7.48 -18.85
C GLU A 295 -6.18 7.29 -17.93
N ILE A 296 -6.05 6.46 -16.89
CA ILE A 296 -7.07 6.28 -15.86
C ILE A 296 -7.29 7.59 -15.09
N ALA A 297 -6.23 8.32 -14.75
CA ALA A 297 -6.31 9.59 -14.03
C ALA A 297 -7.12 10.66 -14.79
N LYS A 298 -7.05 10.68 -16.13
CA LYS A 298 -7.78 11.64 -16.97
C LYS A 298 -9.29 11.46 -16.94
N LYS A 299 -9.76 10.21 -16.76
CA LYS A 299 -11.20 9.86 -16.78
C LYS A 299 -11.83 9.73 -15.39
N THR A 300 -11.02 9.79 -14.34
CA THR A 300 -11.45 9.49 -12.97
C THR A 300 -11.60 10.77 -12.17
N PRO A 301 -12.82 11.12 -11.71
CA PRO A 301 -13.02 12.28 -10.85
C PRO A 301 -12.54 12.02 -9.42
N TYR A 302 -12.11 13.08 -8.73
CA TYR A 302 -11.81 13.03 -7.30
C TYR A 302 -13.10 13.29 -6.50
N LEU A 303 -13.59 12.28 -5.79
CA LEU A 303 -14.93 12.29 -5.18
C LEU A 303 -14.90 12.39 -3.65
N SER A 304 -13.89 11.86 -2.98
CA SER A 304 -13.84 11.88 -1.51
C SER A 304 -12.46 12.27 -1.01
N LYS A 305 -12.36 13.45 -0.40
CA LYS A 305 -11.13 13.94 0.22
C LYS A 305 -11.15 13.56 1.69
N ILE A 306 -10.23 12.69 2.09
CA ILE A 306 -10.17 12.08 3.42
C ILE A 306 -8.86 12.52 4.10
N ALA A 307 -8.83 12.59 5.44
CA ALA A 307 -7.62 12.80 6.22
C ALA A 307 -6.48 11.93 5.67
N PRO A 308 -5.30 12.48 5.41
CA PRO A 308 -4.77 13.75 5.88
C PRO A 308 -5.09 14.96 4.99
N SER A 309 -5.85 14.77 3.90
CA SER A 309 -6.19 15.82 2.94
C SER A 309 -7.45 16.62 3.33
N SER A 310 -8.21 16.15 4.31
CA SER A 310 -9.35 16.81 4.94
C SER A 310 -9.41 16.45 6.43
N VAL A 311 -10.49 16.84 7.11
CA VAL A 311 -10.79 16.45 8.50
C VAL A 311 -11.49 15.08 8.60
N TYR A 312 -12.12 14.60 7.52
CA TYR A 312 -12.94 13.39 7.54
C TYR A 312 -12.11 12.12 7.64
N THR A 313 -12.63 11.10 8.32
CA THR A 313 -12.03 9.78 8.51
C THR A 313 -12.77 8.69 7.73
N MET A 314 -12.24 7.48 7.73
CA MET A 314 -12.90 6.33 7.09
C MET A 314 -14.28 6.02 7.67
N HIS A 315 -14.51 6.34 8.94
CA HIS A 315 -15.83 6.20 9.56
C HIS A 315 -16.85 7.15 8.93
N ASP A 316 -16.44 8.39 8.67
CA ASP A 316 -17.31 9.38 8.02
C ASP A 316 -17.64 8.94 6.59
N VAL A 317 -16.66 8.36 5.87
CA VAL A 317 -16.89 7.75 4.55
C VAL A 317 -17.87 6.58 4.63
N HIS A 318 -17.76 5.73 5.65
CA HIS A 318 -18.70 4.62 5.87
C HIS A 318 -20.14 5.13 6.00
N GLU A 319 -20.36 6.11 6.89
CA GLU A 319 -21.67 6.72 7.13
C GLU A 319 -22.20 7.45 5.89
N ALA A 320 -21.31 8.01 5.06
CA ALA A 320 -21.66 8.66 3.80
C ALA A 320 -22.06 7.70 2.66
N GLY A 321 -21.99 6.38 2.87
CA GLY A 321 -22.36 5.36 1.86
C GLY A 321 -21.22 4.38 1.53
N GLY A 322 -20.01 4.62 2.06
CA GLY A 322 -18.85 3.75 1.93
C GLY A 322 -18.27 3.68 0.52
N VAL A 323 -17.28 2.78 0.37
CA VAL A 323 -16.67 2.44 -0.92
C VAL A 323 -17.72 2.02 -1.97
N PRO A 324 -18.80 1.27 -1.65
CA PRO A 324 -19.82 0.91 -2.63
C PRO A 324 -20.47 2.11 -3.32
N ALA A 325 -20.74 3.20 -2.60
CA ALA A 325 -21.32 4.41 -3.19
C ALA A 325 -20.34 5.06 -4.20
N ILE A 326 -19.05 5.12 -3.86
CA ILE A 326 -18.00 5.67 -4.74
C ILE A 326 -17.85 4.83 -6.00
N ILE A 327 -17.77 3.49 -5.88
CA ILE A 327 -17.68 2.59 -7.03
C ILE A 327 -18.91 2.75 -7.94
N ASN A 328 -20.12 2.84 -7.37
CA ASN A 328 -21.34 3.04 -8.15
C ASN A 328 -21.30 4.33 -8.97
N GLN A 329 -20.79 5.43 -8.40
CA GLN A 329 -20.57 6.69 -9.10
C GLN A 329 -19.56 6.57 -10.24
N LEU A 330 -18.44 5.89 -10.00
CA LEU A 330 -17.41 5.66 -11.02
C LEU A 330 -17.89 4.76 -12.17
N ILE A 331 -18.77 3.78 -11.89
CA ILE A 331 -19.45 2.97 -12.91
C ILE A 331 -20.36 3.85 -13.77
N LYS A 332 -21.18 4.72 -13.16
CA LYS A 332 -22.04 5.66 -13.91
C LYS A 332 -21.24 6.58 -14.83
N LYS A 333 -20.04 6.99 -14.40
CA LYS A 333 -19.12 7.81 -15.21
C LYS A 333 -18.40 7.03 -16.32
N GLY A 334 -18.38 5.70 -16.25
CA GLY A 334 -17.57 4.84 -17.13
C GLY A 334 -16.08 4.82 -16.77
N ALA A 335 -15.71 5.31 -15.57
CA ALA A 335 -14.34 5.23 -15.06
C ALA A 335 -14.00 3.80 -14.61
N ILE A 336 -14.98 3.09 -14.04
CA ILE A 336 -14.97 1.66 -13.70
C ILE A 336 -15.97 0.93 -14.62
N LYS A 337 -15.64 -0.26 -15.12
CA LYS A 337 -16.56 -1.03 -15.99
C LYS A 337 -17.60 -1.83 -15.19
N GLY A 338 -17.13 -2.61 -14.22
CA GLY A 338 -17.97 -3.30 -13.24
C GLY A 338 -18.55 -4.66 -13.63
N ASP A 339 -18.37 -5.13 -14.87
CA ASP A 339 -18.99 -6.39 -15.36
C ASP A 339 -18.22 -7.67 -14.96
N ARG A 340 -17.04 -7.53 -14.36
CA ARG A 340 -16.23 -8.67 -13.90
C ARG A 340 -16.72 -9.24 -12.58
N ILE A 341 -16.50 -10.54 -12.39
CA ILE A 341 -16.81 -11.29 -11.17
C ILE A 341 -15.97 -10.82 -9.98
N THR A 342 -16.49 -11.03 -8.78
CA THR A 342 -15.82 -10.81 -7.49
C THR A 342 -15.96 -12.06 -6.61
N VAL A 343 -15.35 -12.05 -5.42
CA VAL A 343 -15.49 -13.12 -4.41
C VAL A 343 -16.93 -13.38 -3.98
N THR A 344 -17.88 -12.48 -4.23
CA THR A 344 -19.31 -12.71 -3.92
C THR A 344 -19.96 -13.69 -4.91
N GLY A 345 -19.28 -13.99 -6.03
CA GLY A 345 -19.84 -14.72 -7.17
C GLY A 345 -20.75 -13.87 -8.06
N LYS A 346 -20.87 -12.57 -7.77
CA LYS A 346 -21.56 -11.58 -8.60
C LYS A 346 -20.56 -10.63 -9.25
N THR A 347 -21.03 -9.88 -10.24
CA THR A 347 -20.26 -8.79 -10.83
C THR A 347 -20.06 -7.65 -9.84
N LEU A 348 -19.00 -6.85 -10.01
CA LEU A 348 -18.76 -5.67 -9.18
C LEU A 348 -19.96 -4.70 -9.23
N LYS A 349 -20.55 -4.53 -10.41
CA LYS A 349 -21.74 -3.70 -10.64
C LYS A 349 -22.95 -4.18 -9.86
N GLU A 350 -23.19 -5.48 -9.80
CA GLU A 350 -24.28 -6.06 -8.99
C GLU A 350 -24.05 -5.88 -7.49
N ASN A 351 -22.80 -5.95 -7.02
CA ASN A 351 -22.47 -5.77 -5.60
C ASN A 351 -22.76 -4.35 -5.10
N VAL A 352 -22.63 -3.35 -5.96
CA VAL A 352 -22.84 -1.94 -5.61
C VAL A 352 -24.18 -1.38 -6.12
N ALA A 353 -25.02 -2.23 -6.70
CA ALA A 353 -26.34 -1.83 -7.18
C ALA A 353 -27.19 -1.31 -6.02
N GLY A 354 -27.65 -0.05 -6.13
CA GLY A 354 -28.41 0.62 -5.08
C GLY A 354 -27.58 1.26 -3.97
N ALA A 355 -26.25 1.24 -4.05
CA ALA A 355 -25.42 2.03 -3.14
C ALA A 355 -25.55 3.52 -3.46
N GLU A 356 -25.94 4.31 -2.46
CA GLU A 356 -26.23 5.75 -2.58
C GLU A 356 -25.28 6.58 -1.73
N ILE A 357 -25.01 7.80 -2.20
CA ILE A 357 -24.33 8.82 -1.39
C ILE A 357 -25.34 9.32 -0.36
N LYS A 358 -24.98 9.20 0.92
CA LYS A 358 -25.79 9.68 2.05
C LYS A 358 -25.34 11.05 2.56
N ASN A 359 -24.11 11.45 2.24
CA ASN A 359 -23.57 12.77 2.58
C ASN A 359 -22.63 13.27 1.47
N GLU A 360 -23.09 14.29 0.74
CA GLU A 360 -22.36 14.88 -0.40
C GLU A 360 -21.14 15.73 0.00
N GLU A 361 -21.02 16.13 1.27
CA GLU A 361 -19.83 16.84 1.76
C GLU A 361 -18.62 15.91 1.92
N ILE A 362 -18.86 14.60 2.08
CA ILE A 362 -17.84 13.58 2.29
C ILE A 362 -17.59 12.79 1.00
N ILE A 363 -18.65 12.40 0.30
CA ILE A 363 -18.59 11.73 -0.99
C ILE A 363 -19.34 12.58 -2.01
N HIS A 364 -18.59 13.27 -2.87
CA HIS A 364 -19.16 14.11 -3.91
C HIS A 364 -19.77 13.29 -5.04
N PRO A 365 -20.91 13.72 -5.62
CA PRO A 365 -21.47 13.11 -6.82
C PRO A 365 -20.61 13.44 -8.07
N ILE A 366 -20.70 12.63 -9.13
CA ILE A 366 -19.90 12.81 -10.35
C ILE A 366 -20.21 14.11 -11.12
N GLU A 367 -21.37 14.71 -10.86
CA GLU A 367 -21.79 15.99 -11.40
C GLU A 367 -21.06 17.16 -10.73
N HIS A 368 -20.66 17.00 -9.46
CA HIS A 368 -20.00 18.03 -8.65
C HIS A 368 -18.75 17.48 -7.93
N PRO A 369 -17.77 16.91 -8.66
CA PRO A 369 -16.59 16.33 -8.05
C PRO A 369 -15.68 17.43 -7.50
N ILE A 370 -14.82 17.07 -6.54
CA ILE A 370 -13.80 17.96 -5.98
C ILE A 370 -12.83 18.39 -7.09
N SER A 371 -12.48 17.46 -7.97
CA SER A 371 -11.71 17.69 -9.19
C SER A 371 -12.22 16.76 -10.29
N PRO A 372 -12.30 17.22 -11.56
CA PRO A 372 -12.72 16.36 -12.67
C PRO A 372 -11.70 15.27 -13.02
N VAL A 373 -10.47 15.39 -12.51
CA VAL A 373 -9.36 14.44 -12.72
C VAL A 373 -8.78 13.95 -11.40
N GLY A 374 -8.17 12.77 -11.45
CA GLY A 374 -7.64 12.06 -10.30
C GLY A 374 -6.42 12.73 -9.65
N GLY A 375 -6.17 12.40 -8.38
CA GLY A 375 -5.13 13.03 -7.56
C GLY A 375 -3.71 12.46 -7.71
N LEU A 376 -3.48 11.49 -8.60
CA LEU A 376 -2.18 10.84 -8.82
C LEU A 376 -1.72 11.04 -10.27
N SER A 377 -0.41 11.23 -10.45
CA SER A 377 0.21 11.33 -11.77
C SER A 377 1.52 10.57 -11.80
N ILE A 378 1.78 9.92 -12.93
CA ILE A 378 3.08 9.34 -13.26
C ILE A 378 3.86 10.35 -14.09
N LEU A 379 5.07 10.69 -13.64
CA LEU A 379 6.00 11.58 -14.34
C LEU A 379 7.08 10.77 -15.04
N TYR A 380 7.47 11.20 -16.24
CA TYR A 380 8.58 10.62 -17.01
C TYR A 380 9.60 11.70 -17.38
N GLY A 381 10.82 11.32 -17.74
CA GLY A 381 11.81 12.27 -18.23
C GLY A 381 13.20 11.69 -18.09
N ASN A 382 14.23 12.49 -18.31
CA ASN A 382 15.58 11.96 -18.20
C ASN A 382 15.94 11.55 -16.76
N ILE A 383 15.33 12.12 -15.71
CA ILE A 383 15.56 11.68 -14.32
C ILE A 383 14.80 10.38 -14.03
N ALA A 384 13.53 10.32 -14.43
CA ALA A 384 12.61 9.22 -14.15
C ALA A 384 12.29 8.45 -15.44
N GLN A 385 13.29 7.72 -15.94
CA GLN A 385 13.23 7.01 -17.22
C GLN A 385 12.15 5.93 -17.23
N ASP A 386 11.99 5.23 -16.09
CA ASP A 386 10.98 4.20 -15.89
C ASP A 386 9.75 4.70 -15.11
N GLY A 387 9.71 6.01 -14.84
CA GLY A 387 8.61 6.68 -14.16
C GLY A 387 8.93 7.08 -12.72
N ALA A 388 8.11 8.02 -12.23
CA ALA A 388 8.07 8.50 -10.86
C ALA A 388 6.62 8.86 -10.50
N VAL A 389 6.28 8.94 -9.21
CA VAL A 389 4.90 9.16 -8.76
C VAL A 389 4.80 10.45 -7.97
N ILE A 390 3.77 11.25 -8.26
CA ILE A 390 3.38 12.42 -7.48
C ILE A 390 1.88 12.40 -7.18
N LYS A 391 1.53 12.85 -5.97
CA LYS A 391 0.15 13.13 -5.58
C LYS A 391 -0.20 14.57 -5.91
N VAL A 392 -0.69 14.81 -7.13
CA VAL A 392 -1.10 16.15 -7.61
C VAL A 392 -2.17 16.78 -6.71
N GLY A 393 -3.06 15.97 -6.11
CA GLY A 393 -4.06 16.48 -5.16
C GLY A 393 -3.48 17.06 -3.86
N GLY A 394 -2.20 16.81 -3.56
CA GLY A 394 -1.47 17.39 -2.43
C GLY A 394 -0.61 18.61 -2.80
N VAL A 395 -0.57 18.99 -4.08
CA VAL A 395 0.17 20.14 -4.60
C VAL A 395 -0.75 21.38 -4.62
N ASP A 396 -0.19 22.55 -4.32
CA ASP A 396 -0.92 23.82 -4.43
C ASP A 396 -1.36 24.03 -5.90
N PRO A 397 -2.66 24.33 -6.18
CA PRO A 397 -3.16 24.47 -7.55
C PRO A 397 -2.48 25.56 -8.39
N SER A 398 -1.81 26.53 -7.75
CA SER A 398 -1.03 27.56 -8.46
C SER A 398 0.28 27.02 -9.04
N VAL A 399 0.74 25.84 -8.61
CA VAL A 399 1.95 25.19 -9.10
C VAL A 399 1.58 24.24 -10.23
N THR A 400 1.81 24.67 -11.46
CA THR A 400 1.70 23.83 -12.67
C THR A 400 3.06 23.36 -13.16
N THR A 401 4.05 24.25 -13.12
CA THR A 401 5.45 23.96 -13.45
C THR A 401 6.36 24.46 -12.33
N PHE A 402 7.42 23.72 -12.02
CA PHE A 402 8.45 24.12 -11.06
C PHE A 402 9.82 24.01 -11.69
N ARG A 403 10.63 25.07 -11.61
CA ARG A 403 12.04 25.07 -12.01
C ARG A 403 12.89 25.49 -10.83
N GLY A 404 13.88 24.67 -10.48
CA GLY A 404 14.73 24.96 -9.34
C GLY A 404 16.10 24.31 -9.42
N LYS A 405 16.98 24.71 -8.49
CA LYS A 405 18.35 24.20 -8.40
C LYS A 405 18.45 23.03 -7.45
N ALA A 406 19.16 21.98 -7.86
CA ALA A 406 19.34 20.77 -7.08
C ALA A 406 20.16 21.03 -5.80
N ILE A 407 19.70 20.43 -4.69
CA ILE A 407 20.48 20.16 -3.50
C ILE A 407 20.43 18.65 -3.26
N CYS A 408 21.58 17.99 -3.44
CA CYS A 408 21.71 16.55 -3.38
C CYS A 408 22.00 16.07 -1.96
N CYS A 409 21.23 15.08 -1.52
CA CYS A 409 21.36 14.40 -0.25
C CYS A 409 21.43 12.89 -0.51
N ASP A 410 22.36 12.19 0.14
CA ASP A 410 22.50 10.71 0.01
C ASP A 410 21.85 9.97 1.19
N SER A 411 21.07 10.68 2.00
CA SER A 411 20.18 10.11 3.03
C SER A 411 19.09 11.09 3.43
N GLN A 412 18.03 10.56 4.04
CA GLN A 412 17.02 11.36 4.72
C GLN A 412 17.64 12.28 5.80
N ASP A 413 18.57 11.76 6.61
CA ASP A 413 19.18 12.52 7.71
C ASP A 413 19.91 13.77 7.21
N GLN A 414 20.64 13.65 6.09
CA GLN A 414 21.31 14.78 5.46
C GLN A 414 20.30 15.81 4.94
N ALA A 415 19.20 15.35 4.33
CA ALA A 415 18.13 16.24 3.88
C ALA A 415 17.52 17.02 5.06
N LEU A 416 17.27 16.35 6.19
CA LEU A 416 16.74 16.99 7.40
C LEU A 416 17.72 18.04 7.93
N GLU A 417 19.02 17.74 8.02
CA GLU A 417 20.04 18.69 8.47
C GLU A 417 20.06 19.96 7.61
N LEU A 418 20.04 19.83 6.28
CA LEU A 418 20.06 20.96 5.35
C LEU A 418 18.76 21.77 5.36
N ILE A 419 17.63 21.13 5.67
CA ILE A 419 16.35 21.81 5.88
C ILE A 419 16.39 22.59 7.20
N ASP A 420 16.90 21.99 8.28
CA ASP A 420 16.90 22.59 9.61
C ASP A 420 17.87 23.78 9.72
N ASN A 421 19.06 23.67 9.13
CA ASN A 421 20.07 24.73 9.18
C ASN A 421 19.81 25.89 8.20
N GLY A 422 18.73 25.82 7.42
CA GLY A 422 18.33 26.88 6.49
C GLY A 422 19.10 26.91 5.16
N THR A 423 19.89 25.88 4.85
CA THR A 423 20.55 25.73 3.54
C THR A 423 19.52 25.57 2.43
N VAL A 424 18.45 24.81 2.68
CA VAL A 424 17.31 24.72 1.77
C VAL A 424 16.48 26.00 1.83
N LYS A 425 16.24 26.59 0.64
CA LYS A 425 15.58 27.87 0.40
C LYS A 425 14.62 27.77 -0.78
N LYS A 426 13.75 28.77 -0.93
CA LYS A 426 12.87 28.94 -2.09
C LYS A 426 13.64 28.82 -3.41
N GLY A 427 13.07 28.06 -4.36
CA GLY A 427 13.65 27.79 -5.67
C GLY A 427 14.60 26.59 -5.71
N HIS A 428 14.72 25.83 -4.61
CA HIS A 428 15.51 24.61 -4.58
C HIS A 428 14.67 23.36 -4.89
N VAL A 429 15.34 22.35 -5.44
CA VAL A 429 14.86 20.98 -5.59
C VAL A 429 15.75 20.09 -4.73
N VAL A 430 15.23 19.61 -3.61
CA VAL A 430 15.98 18.71 -2.72
C VAL A 430 15.89 17.29 -3.27
N VAL A 431 17.02 16.73 -3.67
CA VAL A 431 17.14 15.40 -4.27
C VAL A 431 17.68 14.43 -3.22
N ILE A 432 16.84 13.53 -2.72
CA ILE A 432 17.18 12.55 -1.69
C ILE A 432 17.40 11.18 -2.36
N ARG A 433 18.66 10.74 -2.42
CA ARG A 433 19.11 9.57 -3.18
C ARG A 433 19.44 8.40 -2.25
N TYR A 434 19.51 7.21 -2.85
CA TYR A 434 19.84 5.98 -2.14
C TYR A 434 18.86 5.66 -1.02
N GLU A 435 17.60 6.06 -1.17
CA GLU A 435 16.49 5.67 -0.31
C GLU A 435 15.52 4.75 -1.06
N GLY A 436 15.91 4.21 -2.22
CA GLY A 436 15.16 3.22 -3.00
C GLY A 436 15.14 1.82 -2.38
N PRO A 437 14.53 0.82 -3.07
CA PRO A 437 14.46 -0.57 -2.60
C PRO A 437 15.83 -1.15 -2.23
N GLN A 438 16.85 -1.01 -3.07
CA GLN A 438 18.19 -1.48 -2.78
C GLN A 438 19.00 -0.44 -2.00
N GLY A 439 18.86 0.85 -2.34
CA GLY A 439 19.63 1.95 -1.79
C GLY A 439 19.45 2.12 -0.29
N GLY A 440 18.19 2.19 0.15
CA GLY A 440 17.81 2.47 1.54
C GLY A 440 18.55 1.57 2.52
N PRO A 441 18.36 0.23 2.50
CA PRO A 441 17.42 -0.55 1.70
C PRO A 441 16.01 -0.57 2.28
N GLY A 442 15.07 -1.14 1.51
CA GLY A 442 13.68 -1.29 1.93
C GLY A 442 12.81 -0.07 1.66
N MET A 443 13.29 0.85 0.82
CA MET A 443 12.54 1.99 0.33
C MET A 443 11.79 2.73 1.46
N PRO A 444 12.49 3.24 2.51
CA PRO A 444 11.83 3.77 3.70
C PRO A 444 10.86 4.92 3.37
N GLU A 445 9.79 5.01 4.14
CA GLU A 445 8.78 6.06 3.97
C GLU A 445 9.17 7.31 4.75
N MET A 446 9.33 8.42 4.02
CA MET A 446 9.77 9.71 4.57
C MET A 446 8.58 10.65 4.75
N LEU A 447 8.33 11.06 6.00
CA LEU A 447 7.36 12.13 6.33
C LEU A 447 8.09 13.42 6.72
N ALA A 448 9.11 13.31 7.59
CA ALA A 448 9.78 14.45 8.20
C ALA A 448 10.31 15.51 7.20
N PRO A 449 10.97 15.18 6.08
CA PRO A 449 11.42 16.20 5.13
C PRO A 449 10.26 17.05 4.59
N THR A 450 9.15 16.41 4.25
CA THR A 450 7.97 17.08 3.69
C THR A 450 7.29 17.96 4.73
N SER A 451 7.08 17.46 5.96
CA SER A 451 6.48 18.23 7.05
C SER A 451 7.31 19.46 7.41
N LYS A 452 8.63 19.35 7.44
CA LYS A 452 9.51 20.49 7.76
C LYS A 452 9.52 21.56 6.66
N ILE A 453 9.51 21.17 5.39
CA ILE A 453 9.40 22.11 4.27
C ILE A 453 8.07 22.87 4.34
N VAL A 454 6.97 22.16 4.56
CA VAL A 454 5.64 22.78 4.67
C VAL A 454 5.55 23.67 5.93
N GLY A 455 6.04 23.20 7.07
CA GLY A 455 6.05 23.95 8.33
C GLY A 455 6.89 25.25 8.26
N ARG A 456 7.91 25.30 7.41
CA ARG A 456 8.68 26.52 7.11
C ARG A 456 7.99 27.43 6.07
N GLY A 457 6.78 27.11 5.62
CA GLY A 457 6.03 27.86 4.62
C GLY A 457 6.56 27.72 3.19
N LEU A 458 7.39 26.71 2.92
CA LEU A 458 8.07 26.51 1.62
C LEU A 458 7.39 25.47 0.71
N GLY A 459 6.19 24.98 1.07
CA GLY A 459 5.53 23.85 0.38
C GLY A 459 5.22 24.05 -1.11
N LYS A 460 5.13 25.31 -1.59
CA LYS A 460 4.95 25.67 -3.01
C LYS A 460 6.25 26.17 -3.68
N ASP A 461 7.28 26.40 -2.87
CA ASP A 461 8.50 27.10 -3.24
C ASP A 461 9.72 26.18 -3.26
N VAL A 462 9.60 24.95 -2.76
CA VAL A 462 10.63 23.90 -2.75
C VAL A 462 10.01 22.59 -3.21
N ALA A 463 10.73 21.88 -4.09
CA ALA A 463 10.37 20.51 -4.48
C ALA A 463 11.28 19.48 -3.81
N LEU A 464 10.74 18.29 -3.58
CA LEU A 464 11.42 17.12 -3.04
C LEU A 464 11.33 15.99 -4.06
N ILE A 465 12.47 15.37 -4.40
CA ILE A 465 12.55 14.24 -5.32
C ILE A 465 13.32 13.11 -4.64
N THR A 466 12.85 11.87 -4.76
CA THR A 466 13.55 10.71 -4.21
C THR A 466 13.29 9.42 -4.98
N ASP A 467 14.27 8.52 -4.97
CA ASP A 467 14.10 7.11 -5.35
C ASP A 467 13.39 6.29 -4.26
N GLY A 468 13.23 6.85 -3.05
CA GLY A 468 12.41 6.30 -1.96
C GLY A 468 10.93 6.65 -2.03
N ARG A 469 10.26 6.67 -0.87
CA ARG A 469 8.81 6.96 -0.75
C ARG A 469 8.57 8.16 0.13
N PHE A 470 7.59 8.97 -0.23
CA PHE A 470 6.99 9.95 0.67
C PHE A 470 5.70 9.38 1.26
N SER A 471 5.36 9.83 2.47
CA SER A 471 4.18 9.30 3.13
C SER A 471 2.87 9.73 2.48
N GLY A 472 1.81 8.94 2.68
CA GLY A 472 0.44 9.35 2.30
C GLY A 472 -0.03 10.66 2.95
N ALA A 473 0.65 11.09 4.03
CA ALA A 473 0.48 12.38 4.70
C ALA A 473 1.14 13.58 4.02
N THR A 474 1.95 13.35 3.00
CA THR A 474 2.74 14.40 2.36
C THR A 474 1.87 15.43 1.61
N ARG A 475 2.26 16.70 1.77
CA ARG A 475 1.74 17.86 1.03
C ARG A 475 2.91 18.56 0.32
N GLY A 476 2.61 19.35 -0.71
CA GLY A 476 3.61 20.07 -1.51
C GLY A 476 4.15 19.25 -2.69
N ILE A 477 5.19 19.77 -3.33
CA ILE A 477 5.78 19.18 -4.53
C ILE A 477 6.73 18.05 -4.12
N ALA A 478 6.20 16.84 -3.92
CA ALA A 478 6.95 15.69 -3.45
C ALA A 478 6.81 14.51 -4.43
N ILE A 479 7.91 14.18 -5.10
CA ILE A 479 7.99 13.14 -6.14
C ILE A 479 8.78 11.96 -5.57
N GLY A 480 8.13 10.81 -5.44
CA GLY A 480 8.78 9.57 -5.01
C GLY A 480 8.91 8.57 -6.15
N HIS A 481 9.46 7.40 -5.83
CA HIS A 481 9.52 6.24 -6.71
C HIS A 481 10.33 6.49 -8.00
N VAL A 482 11.25 7.45 -8.00
CA VAL A 482 12.09 7.71 -9.18
C VAL A 482 12.82 6.44 -9.57
N SER A 483 12.52 5.96 -10.78
CA SER A 483 13.03 4.71 -11.32
C SER A 483 13.77 4.97 -12.66
N PRO A 484 14.94 4.34 -12.89
CA PRO A 484 15.70 3.47 -11.97
C PRO A 484 16.21 4.18 -10.71
N GLU A 485 16.37 3.45 -9.60
CA GLU A 485 16.86 4.03 -8.35
C GLU A 485 18.35 4.39 -8.42
N ALA A 486 18.85 5.21 -7.48
CA ALA A 486 20.26 5.61 -7.48
C ALA A 486 21.21 4.42 -7.30
N ALA A 487 20.81 3.41 -6.50
CA ALA A 487 21.60 2.21 -6.28
C ALA A 487 21.77 1.33 -7.53
N GLU A 488 20.87 1.47 -8.51
CA GLU A 488 20.96 0.81 -9.82
C GLU A 488 21.68 1.68 -10.87
N GLY A 489 22.13 2.88 -10.48
CA GLY A 489 22.77 3.83 -11.39
C GLY A 489 21.78 4.61 -12.26
N GLY A 490 20.53 4.77 -11.83
CA GLY A 490 19.58 5.67 -12.48
C GLY A 490 20.09 7.11 -12.54
N ASN A 491 19.55 7.92 -13.45
CA ASN A 491 20.03 9.29 -13.65
C ASN A 491 19.91 10.18 -12.39
N ILE A 492 19.03 9.84 -11.45
CA ILE A 492 18.98 10.49 -10.12
C ILE A 492 20.33 10.44 -9.38
N ALA A 493 21.15 9.39 -9.57
CA ALA A 493 22.49 9.28 -9.00
C ALA A 493 23.51 10.27 -9.61
N LEU A 494 23.23 10.81 -10.79
CA LEU A 494 24.13 11.67 -11.57
C LEU A 494 23.86 13.16 -11.38
N ILE A 495 22.83 13.52 -10.60
CA ILE A 495 22.51 14.91 -10.29
C ILE A 495 23.59 15.48 -9.37
N GLU A 496 24.05 16.71 -9.65
CA GLU A 496 25.00 17.45 -8.84
C GLU A 496 24.36 18.72 -8.27
N ASP A 497 24.90 19.24 -7.17
CA ASP A 497 24.42 20.48 -6.57
C ASP A 497 24.46 21.64 -7.56
N GLY A 498 23.36 22.39 -7.63
CA GLY A 498 23.22 23.53 -8.51
C GLY A 498 22.71 23.22 -9.93
N ASP A 499 22.63 21.94 -10.33
CA ASP A 499 21.97 21.55 -11.57
C ASP A 499 20.52 22.04 -11.59
N GLU A 500 20.02 22.42 -12.75
CA GLU A 500 18.62 22.85 -12.88
C GLU A 500 17.70 21.67 -13.20
N ILE A 501 16.59 21.57 -12.47
CA ILE A 501 15.56 20.56 -12.66
C ILE A 501 14.24 21.27 -13.00
N VAL A 502 13.52 20.71 -13.98
CA VAL A 502 12.19 21.14 -14.40
C VAL A 502 11.19 20.03 -14.11
N ILE A 503 10.11 20.40 -13.42
CA ILE A 503 8.95 19.56 -13.14
C ILE A 503 7.77 20.20 -13.88
N ASP A 504 7.19 19.47 -14.82
CA ASP A 504 6.02 19.91 -15.59
C ASP A 504 4.85 18.97 -15.31
N LEU A 505 3.91 19.39 -14.46
CA LEU A 505 2.77 18.54 -14.08
C LEU A 505 1.75 18.37 -15.21
N PRO A 506 1.40 19.41 -16.02
CA PRO A 506 0.55 19.25 -17.19
C PRO A 506 1.09 18.26 -18.23
N ASN A 507 2.37 18.38 -18.58
CA ASN A 507 3.02 17.50 -19.56
C ASN A 507 3.55 16.20 -18.94
N ARG A 508 3.48 16.11 -17.60
CA ARG A 508 3.93 14.96 -16.79
C ARG A 508 5.40 14.64 -16.99
N THR A 509 6.24 15.68 -17.01
CA THR A 509 7.69 15.52 -17.19
C THR A 509 8.51 15.86 -15.95
N LEU A 510 9.65 15.18 -15.82
CA LEU A 510 10.66 15.40 -14.78
C LEU A 510 12.06 15.34 -15.40
N ASP A 511 12.63 16.51 -15.65
CA ASP A 511 13.83 16.66 -16.47
C ASP A 511 14.96 17.43 -15.77
N LEU A 512 16.16 16.90 -15.88
CA LEU A 512 17.42 17.53 -15.53
C LEU A 512 17.96 18.29 -16.74
N LEU A 513 18.24 19.58 -16.61
CA LEU A 513 18.75 20.43 -17.68
C LEU A 513 20.27 20.29 -17.84
N VAL A 514 20.73 19.07 -18.07
CA VAL A 514 22.11 18.69 -18.33
C VAL A 514 22.14 17.85 -19.60
N ASP A 515 23.10 18.10 -20.50
CA ASP A 515 23.20 17.38 -21.76
C ASP A 515 23.67 15.92 -21.58
N ASP A 516 23.33 15.07 -22.56
CA ASP A 516 23.63 13.65 -22.53
C ASP A 516 25.13 13.33 -22.46
N ALA A 517 26.00 14.19 -23.03
CA ALA A 517 27.44 13.97 -22.99
C ALA A 517 27.99 14.18 -21.58
N THR A 518 27.50 15.19 -20.88
CA THR A 518 27.80 15.45 -19.47
C THR A 518 27.29 14.31 -18.59
N LEU A 519 26.06 13.83 -18.80
CA LEU A 519 25.52 12.68 -18.06
C LEU A 519 26.31 11.39 -18.32
N ALA A 520 26.68 11.13 -19.57
CA ALA A 520 27.53 9.99 -19.92
C ALA A 520 28.90 10.07 -19.26
N GLU A 521 29.49 11.26 -19.15
CA GLU A 521 30.76 11.45 -18.46
C GLU A 521 30.61 11.24 -16.94
N ARG A 522 29.61 11.84 -16.29
CA ARG A 522 29.32 11.61 -14.86
C ARG A 522 29.12 10.12 -14.54
N ARG A 523 28.44 9.40 -15.43
CA ARG A 523 28.19 7.96 -15.30
C ARG A 523 29.47 7.12 -15.26
N LYS A 524 30.51 7.50 -16.01
CA LYS A 524 31.83 6.80 -15.97
C LYS A 524 32.52 6.94 -14.61
N HIS A 525 32.25 8.04 -13.90
CA HIS A 525 32.82 8.32 -12.58
C HIS A 525 31.91 7.88 -11.42
N LEU A 526 30.71 7.37 -11.72
CA LEU A 526 29.78 6.88 -10.71
C LEU A 526 30.34 5.60 -10.07
N LYS A 527 30.54 5.65 -8.76
CA LYS A 527 31.04 4.48 -8.00
C LYS A 527 29.93 3.43 -7.92
N PRO A 528 30.24 2.12 -8.10
CA PRO A 528 29.27 1.07 -7.88
C PRO A 528 28.67 1.15 -6.47
N PHE A 529 27.36 1.03 -6.38
CA PHE A 529 26.66 1.04 -5.10
C PHE A 529 27.16 -0.10 -4.19
N LYS A 530 27.41 0.24 -2.92
CA LYS A 530 27.74 -0.72 -1.87
C LYS A 530 26.78 -0.52 -0.71
N SER A 531 25.95 -1.54 -0.45
CA SER A 531 25.03 -1.50 0.68
C SER A 531 25.78 -1.38 2.00
N LYS A 532 25.27 -0.51 2.89
CA LYS A 532 25.73 -0.40 4.27
C LYS A 532 25.27 -1.60 5.13
N ILE A 533 24.34 -2.41 4.62
CA ILE A 533 23.82 -3.60 5.29
C ILE A 533 24.57 -4.85 4.81
N SER A 534 25.29 -5.51 5.71
CA SER A 534 26.16 -6.66 5.38
C SER A 534 25.62 -8.02 5.84
N SER A 535 24.52 -8.06 6.60
CA SER A 535 23.96 -9.31 7.16
C SER A 535 22.42 -9.24 7.32
N GLY A 536 21.82 -10.37 7.71
CA GLY A 536 20.39 -10.45 8.03
C GLY A 536 19.44 -10.42 6.83
N TRP A 537 18.17 -10.16 7.11
CA TRP A 537 17.11 -10.13 6.10
C TRP A 537 17.31 -9.01 5.07
N LEU A 538 17.59 -7.79 5.53
CA LEU A 538 17.76 -6.64 4.63
C LEU A 538 18.90 -6.84 3.63
N ARG A 539 19.99 -7.54 3.99
CA ARG A 539 21.03 -7.93 3.01
C ARG A 539 20.46 -8.78 1.87
N ARG A 540 19.61 -9.77 2.20
CA ARG A 540 18.95 -10.62 1.20
C ARG A 540 17.99 -9.79 0.35
N TYR A 541 17.17 -8.95 0.97
CA TYR A 541 16.28 -8.03 0.25
C TYR A 541 17.06 -7.15 -0.74
N THR A 542 18.12 -6.45 -0.31
CA THR A 542 18.94 -5.60 -1.19
C THR A 542 19.53 -6.35 -2.38
N ALA A 543 19.88 -7.63 -2.22
CA ALA A 543 20.46 -8.41 -3.31
C ALA A 543 19.44 -8.75 -4.41
N PHE A 544 18.15 -8.83 -4.06
CA PHE A 544 17.09 -9.30 -4.95
C PHE A 544 16.04 -8.24 -5.31
N ALA A 545 15.93 -7.15 -4.56
CA ALA A 545 14.92 -6.13 -4.79
C ALA A 545 15.11 -5.45 -6.15
N LYS A 546 14.01 -5.12 -6.82
CA LYS A 546 13.94 -4.32 -8.03
C LYS A 546 13.40 -2.93 -7.72
N SER A 547 13.55 -2.01 -8.67
CA SER A 547 13.06 -0.64 -8.55
C SER A 547 11.52 -0.54 -8.46
N ALA A 548 11.04 0.65 -8.13
CA ALA A 548 9.65 0.91 -7.79
C ALA A 548 8.68 0.77 -8.98
N ASN A 549 9.16 0.98 -10.22
CA ASN A 549 8.39 0.81 -11.45
C ASN A 549 7.83 -0.62 -11.65
N VAL A 550 8.45 -1.64 -11.05
CA VAL A 550 7.96 -3.03 -11.04
C VAL A 550 7.41 -3.45 -9.67
N GLY A 551 7.00 -2.48 -8.87
CA GLY A 551 6.38 -2.69 -7.56
C GLY A 551 7.36 -2.94 -6.42
N GLY A 552 8.66 -2.69 -6.59
CA GLY A 552 9.66 -2.92 -5.53
C GLY A 552 9.76 -4.38 -5.10
N THR A 553 9.44 -5.29 -6.02
CA THR A 553 9.39 -6.74 -5.82
C THR A 553 10.78 -7.36 -5.86
N LEU A 554 10.88 -8.65 -5.55
CA LEU A 554 12.11 -9.41 -5.74
C LEU A 554 12.24 -9.86 -7.23
N MET A 555 13.48 -9.97 -7.69
CA MET A 555 13.83 -10.53 -9.00
C MET A 555 13.31 -11.97 -9.13
N SER A 556 12.81 -12.27 -10.33
CA SER A 556 12.66 -13.65 -10.82
C SER A 556 14.03 -14.27 -11.14
N ASP A 557 14.06 -15.59 -11.35
CA ASP A 557 15.28 -16.30 -11.75
C ASP A 557 15.83 -15.79 -13.08
N GLU A 558 14.95 -15.47 -14.04
CA GLU A 558 15.32 -14.93 -15.35
C GLU A 558 16.00 -13.57 -15.21
N GLU A 559 15.40 -12.63 -14.48
CA GLU A 559 15.98 -11.30 -14.24
C GLU A 559 17.27 -11.37 -13.41
N PHE A 560 17.39 -12.35 -12.51
CA PHE A 560 18.62 -12.56 -11.76
C PHE A 560 19.78 -12.95 -12.67
N GLU A 561 19.55 -13.86 -13.63
CA GLU A 561 20.56 -14.25 -14.60
C GLU A 561 20.86 -13.12 -15.61
N GLU A 562 19.86 -12.33 -16.02
CA GLU A 562 20.07 -11.11 -16.83
C GLU A 562 20.98 -10.11 -16.10
N ARG A 563 20.64 -9.77 -14.85
CA ARG A 563 21.43 -8.83 -14.04
C ARG A 563 22.87 -9.31 -13.81
N LYS A 564 23.04 -10.62 -13.66
CA LYS A 564 24.36 -11.24 -13.53
C LYS A 564 25.16 -11.11 -14.83
N ALA A 565 24.53 -11.30 -15.99
CA ALA A 565 25.16 -11.09 -17.28
C ALA A 565 25.55 -9.61 -17.51
N GLU A 566 24.68 -8.67 -17.14
CA GLU A 566 24.95 -7.22 -17.22
C GLU A 566 26.15 -6.81 -16.35
N ARG A 567 26.20 -7.28 -15.10
CA ARG A 567 27.34 -7.00 -14.19
C ARG A 567 28.65 -7.57 -14.74
N GLN A 568 28.62 -8.78 -15.28
CA GLN A 568 29.80 -9.39 -15.92
C GLN A 568 30.25 -8.64 -17.18
N ALA A 569 29.33 -7.97 -17.88
CA ALA A 569 29.66 -7.13 -19.02
C ALA A 569 30.26 -5.77 -18.60
N GLN A 570 29.81 -5.19 -17.47
CA GLN A 570 30.36 -3.93 -16.93
C GLN A 570 31.75 -4.07 -16.30
N GLU A 571 32.12 -5.27 -15.85
CA GLU A 571 33.45 -5.57 -15.29
C GLU A 571 34.52 -5.87 -16.36
N LYS A 572 34.12 -6.06 -17.62
CA LYS A 572 35.00 -6.27 -18.77
C LYS A 572 35.22 -4.97 -19.55
#